data_AF-A0A9E0JT87-F1
#
_entry.id   AF-A0A9E0JT87-F1
#
_cell.length_a   1.000
_cell.length_b   1.000
_cell.length_c   1.000
_cell.angle_alpha   90.00
_cell.angle_beta   90.00
_cell.angle_gamma   90.00
#
_symmetry.space_group_name_H-M   'P 1'
#
loop_
_entity.id
_entity.type
_entity.pdbx_description
1 polymer ?
#
loop_
_entity_poly.entity_id
_entity_poly.type
_entity_poly.pdbx_seq_one_letter_code
_entity_poly.pdbx_strand_id
1 'polypeptide(L)'
;MKTRSATVLAALALAMGAGMAHAADAAGKTASPKGYYKWTCQDFLDLDESFKPKMVYWAEGFNNKGKPDAAMVDVQGVEKIIPVVVDQCKLKPTEKLMKIMKSAKMTAGH
;
A
#
# COMPACT_ATOMS: atom_id res chain seq x y z
N MET A 1 7.79 57.36 -46.75
CA MET A 1 8.52 56.06 -46.72
C MET A 1 7.69 55.03 -47.49
N LYS A 2 8.25 54.47 -48.56
CA LYS A 2 7.82 53.25 -49.31
C LYS A 2 7.96 52.05 -48.33
N THR A 3 7.26 50.90 -48.33
CA THR A 3 6.94 49.93 -49.39
C THR A 3 6.21 48.71 -48.76
N ARG A 4 5.21 48.15 -49.46
CA ARG A 4 4.93 46.72 -49.79
C ARG A 4 4.86 45.57 -48.76
N SER A 5 3.71 44.87 -48.83
CA SER A 5 3.51 43.42 -49.13
C SER A 5 3.67 42.31 -48.08
N ALA A 6 2.63 41.46 -48.10
CA ALA A 6 2.61 40.00 -48.18
C ALA A 6 2.69 39.14 -46.89
N THR A 7 1.62 38.36 -46.70
CA THR A 7 1.58 36.88 -46.49
C THR A 7 2.61 36.31 -45.51
N VAL A 8 2.22 35.57 -44.46
CA VAL A 8 2.07 34.10 -44.51
C VAL A 8 1.52 33.59 -43.17
N LEU A 9 0.67 32.57 -43.27
CA LEU A 9 0.14 31.71 -42.21
C LEU A 9 1.20 31.29 -41.18
N ALA A 10 0.93 31.50 -39.90
CA ALA A 10 1.60 30.75 -38.82
C ALA A 10 0.62 29.70 -38.29
N ALA A 11 0.85 28.45 -38.71
CA ALA A 11 0.13 27.27 -38.26
C ALA A 11 0.32 27.07 -36.74
N LEU A 12 -0.79 26.87 -36.03
CA LEU A 12 -0.81 26.54 -34.61
C LEU A 12 -0.47 25.05 -34.45
N ALA A 13 0.83 24.72 -34.44
CA ALA A 13 1.29 23.40 -34.04
C ALA A 13 1.34 23.32 -32.50
N LEU A 14 0.20 23.01 -31.86
CA LEU A 14 0.24 22.55 -30.47
C LEU A 14 0.81 21.13 -30.46
N ALA A 15 2.06 21.04 -30.01
CA ALA A 15 2.68 19.79 -29.61
C ALA A 15 1.81 19.15 -28.52
N MET A 16 1.06 18.11 -28.89
CA MET A 16 0.44 17.21 -27.93
C MET A 16 1.56 16.37 -27.31
N GLY A 17 1.91 16.74 -26.08
CA GLY A 17 2.92 16.07 -25.28
C GLY A 17 2.66 14.58 -25.16
N ALA A 18 3.75 13.81 -25.22
CA ALA A 18 3.78 12.41 -24.89
C ALA A 18 3.25 12.21 -23.45
N GLY A 19 1.98 11.83 -23.34
CA GLY A 19 1.43 11.28 -22.11
C GLY A 19 2.10 9.93 -21.86
N MET A 20 3.06 9.91 -20.94
CA MET A 20 3.63 8.69 -20.39
C MET A 20 2.51 7.84 -19.78
N ALA A 21 2.06 6.82 -20.50
CA ALA A 21 1.33 5.71 -19.91
C ALA A 21 2.35 4.84 -19.16
N HIS A 22 2.62 5.16 -17.89
CA HIS A 22 3.07 4.13 -16.96
C HIS A 22 1.88 3.22 -16.71
N ALA A 23 1.73 2.19 -17.54
CA ALA A 23 1.07 0.97 -17.12
C ALA A 23 1.93 0.40 -15.98
N ALA A 24 1.54 0.69 -14.74
CA ALA A 24 2.04 -0.06 -13.61
C ALA A 24 1.57 -1.50 -13.81
N ASP A 25 2.51 -2.41 -14.03
CA ASP A 25 2.29 -3.85 -13.93
C ASP A 25 1.58 -4.14 -12.61
N ALA A 26 0.26 -4.37 -12.67
CA ALA A 26 -0.55 -4.86 -11.57
C ALA A 26 -0.36 -6.38 -11.37
N ALA A 27 0.85 -6.88 -11.62
CA ALA A 27 1.27 -8.19 -11.15
C ALA A 27 1.63 -8.02 -9.67
N GLY A 28 0.65 -8.26 -8.79
CA GLY A 28 0.81 -8.17 -7.34
C GLY A 28 2.11 -8.85 -6.90
N LYS A 29 2.99 -8.11 -6.21
CA LYS A 29 4.25 -8.67 -5.74
C LYS A 29 3.94 -9.78 -4.75
N THR A 30 4.40 -10.99 -5.05
CA THR A 30 4.39 -12.07 -4.06
C THR A 30 5.26 -11.63 -2.88
N ALA A 31 4.71 -11.73 -1.68
CA ALA A 31 5.39 -11.46 -0.43
C ALA A 31 6.88 -11.91 -0.44
N SER A 32 7.79 -11.01 -0.07
CA SER A 32 9.22 -11.29 -0.01
C SER A 32 9.53 -12.55 0.84
N PRO A 33 10.52 -13.39 0.50
CA PRO A 33 10.88 -14.61 1.24
C PRO A 33 11.46 -14.34 2.64
N LYS A 34 11.43 -13.08 3.09
CA LYS A 34 11.79 -12.68 4.44
C LYS A 34 10.76 -13.28 5.40
N GLY A 35 11.23 -13.96 6.44
CA GLY A 35 10.36 -14.39 7.54
C GLY A 35 9.57 -13.20 8.09
N TYR A 36 8.29 -13.41 8.38
CA TYR A 36 7.34 -12.38 8.81
C TYR A 36 7.89 -11.44 9.90
N TYR A 37 8.64 -11.96 10.87
CA TYR A 37 9.26 -11.15 11.93
C TYR A 37 10.20 -10.04 11.44
N LYS A 38 10.68 -10.13 10.19
CA LYS A 38 11.61 -9.17 9.58
C LYS A 38 10.90 -8.11 8.75
N TRP A 39 9.60 -8.25 8.47
CA TRP A 39 8.88 -7.35 7.58
C TRP A 39 8.81 -5.93 8.10
N THR A 40 8.99 -4.98 7.18
CA THR A 40 8.65 -3.58 7.37
C THR A 40 7.23 -3.31 6.88
N CYS A 41 6.73 -2.11 7.15
CA CYS A 41 5.49 -1.62 6.56
C CYS A 41 5.55 -1.55 5.03
N GLN A 42 6.70 -1.25 4.44
CA GLN A 42 6.84 -1.28 2.98
C GLN A 42 6.62 -2.69 2.42
N ASP A 43 7.15 -3.73 3.08
CA ASP A 43 6.92 -5.12 2.65
C ASP A 43 5.43 -5.49 2.65
N PHE A 44 4.67 -4.95 3.59
CA PHE A 44 3.22 -5.11 3.67
C PHE A 44 2.48 -4.29 2.60
N LEU A 45 2.89 -3.04 2.37
CA LEU A 45 2.28 -2.16 1.38
C LEU A 45 2.51 -2.66 -0.05
N ASP A 46 3.62 -3.36 -0.30
CA ASP A 46 3.98 -3.98 -1.58
C ASP A 46 3.11 -5.20 -1.92
N LEU A 47 2.36 -5.74 -0.96
CA LEU A 47 1.37 -6.79 -1.25
C LEU A 47 0.25 -6.27 -2.12
N ASP A 48 -0.34 -7.18 -2.87
CA ASP A 48 -1.64 -6.94 -3.47
C ASP A 48 -2.69 -6.56 -2.40
N GLU A 49 -3.56 -5.62 -2.73
CA GLU A 49 -4.58 -5.09 -1.82
C GLU A 49 -5.45 -6.21 -1.21
N SER A 50 -5.76 -7.26 -1.98
CA SER A 50 -6.57 -8.39 -1.50
C SER A 50 -5.82 -9.29 -0.51
N PHE A 51 -4.50 -9.19 -0.43
CA PHE A 51 -3.65 -9.96 0.49
C PHE A 51 -3.32 -9.22 1.77
N LYS A 52 -3.43 -7.88 1.79
CA LYS A 52 -3.19 -7.08 3.00
C LYS A 52 -4.09 -7.50 4.17
N PRO A 53 -5.43 -7.61 4.03
CA PRO A 53 -6.29 -8.11 5.10
C PRO A 53 -5.89 -9.53 5.55
N LYS A 54 -5.65 -10.44 4.58
CA LYS A 54 -5.30 -11.84 4.85
C LYS A 54 -4.02 -11.95 5.70
N MET A 55 -3.04 -11.09 5.45
CA MET A 55 -1.81 -11.05 6.26
C MET A 55 -2.06 -10.60 7.70
N VAL A 56 -2.94 -9.63 7.93
CA VAL A 56 -3.30 -9.20 9.30
C VAL A 56 -4.04 -10.32 10.04
N TYR A 57 -4.98 -10.99 9.37
CA TYR A 57 -5.66 -12.18 9.91
C TYR A 57 -4.70 -13.31 10.27
N TRP A 58 -3.76 -13.62 9.37
CA TRP A 58 -2.75 -14.64 9.63
C TRP A 58 -1.83 -14.24 10.80
N ALA A 59 -1.42 -12.97 10.86
CA ALA A 59 -0.60 -12.43 11.93
C ALA A 59 -1.28 -12.52 13.30
N GLU A 60 -2.61 -12.34 13.36
CA GLU A 60 -3.41 -12.50 14.58
C GLU A 60 -3.27 -13.92 15.14
N GLY A 61 -3.62 -14.91 14.32
CA GLY A 61 -3.55 -16.32 14.73
C GLY A 61 -2.12 -16.77 15.04
N PHE A 62 -1.14 -16.29 14.27
CA PHE A 62 0.27 -16.61 14.48
C PHE A 62 0.82 -16.09 15.82
N ASN A 63 0.29 -14.98 16.34
CA ASN A 63 0.69 -14.40 17.61
C ASN A 63 0.00 -15.08 18.82
N ASN A 64 -1.10 -15.81 18.61
CA ASN A 64 -1.85 -16.51 19.67
C ASN A 64 -1.32 -17.92 20.01
N LYS A 65 -0.05 -18.22 19.69
CA LYS A 65 0.56 -19.54 19.95
C LYS A 65 0.43 -19.95 21.42
N GLY A 66 -0.19 -21.11 21.67
CA GLY A 66 -0.22 -21.79 22.97
C GLY A 66 -1.59 -21.87 23.66
N LYS A 67 -2.66 -21.36 23.04
CA LYS A 67 -4.03 -21.41 23.62
C LYS A 67 -5.05 -21.83 22.55
N PRO A 68 -5.33 -23.13 22.36
CA PRO A 68 -6.25 -23.60 21.32
C PRO A 68 -7.66 -23.00 21.42
N ASP A 69 -8.14 -22.73 22.65
CA ASP A 69 -9.47 -22.12 22.86
C ASP A 69 -9.45 -20.58 22.63
N ALA A 70 -8.27 -19.95 22.73
CA ALA A 70 -8.02 -18.56 22.33
C ALA A 70 -7.39 -18.45 20.93
N ALA A 71 -7.33 -19.56 20.19
CA ALA A 71 -6.86 -19.61 18.80
C ALA A 71 -7.96 -19.19 17.81
N MET A 72 -9.17 -18.90 18.32
CA MET A 72 -10.16 -18.16 17.56
C MET A 72 -9.60 -16.77 17.29
N VAL A 73 -9.37 -16.48 16.02
CA VAL A 73 -9.00 -15.14 15.56
C VAL A 73 -10.17 -14.21 15.87
N ASP A 74 -9.93 -13.11 16.59
CA ASP A 74 -10.93 -12.05 16.78
C ASP A 74 -11.16 -11.32 15.46
N VAL A 75 -12.08 -11.87 14.65
CA VAL A 75 -12.39 -11.35 13.32
C VAL A 75 -12.84 -9.90 13.40
N GLN A 76 -13.73 -9.57 14.34
CA GLN A 76 -14.26 -8.21 14.48
C GLN A 76 -13.17 -7.23 14.90
N GLY A 77 -12.27 -7.65 15.78
CA GLY A 77 -11.15 -6.83 16.18
C GLY A 77 -10.13 -6.63 15.07
N VAL A 78 -9.82 -7.68 14.30
CA VAL A 78 -8.94 -7.62 13.13
C VAL A 78 -9.50 -6.68 12.06
N GLU A 79 -10.79 -6.76 11.73
CA GLU A 79 -11.45 -5.87 10.77
C GLU A 79 -11.26 -4.38 11.12
N LYS A 80 -11.34 -4.03 12.41
CA LYS A 80 -11.15 -2.64 12.85
C LYS A 80 -9.70 -2.16 12.72
N ILE A 81 -8.72 -3.04 12.95
CA ILE A 81 -7.31 -2.63 12.90
C ILE A 81 -6.73 -2.66 11.49
N ILE A 82 -7.29 -3.41 10.53
CA ILE A 82 -6.81 -3.45 9.14
C ILE A 82 -6.62 -2.05 8.53
N PRO A 83 -7.63 -1.15 8.53
CA PRO A 83 -7.45 0.20 7.97
C PRO A 83 -6.40 1.00 8.76
N VAL A 84 -6.35 0.85 10.08
CA VAL A 84 -5.35 1.51 10.94
C VAL A 84 -3.92 1.07 10.58
N VAL A 85 -3.71 -0.22 10.36
CA VAL A 85 -2.40 -0.79 9.99
C VAL A 85 -1.98 -0.27 8.62
N VAL A 86 -2.89 -0.29 7.64
CA VAL A 86 -2.62 0.25 6.29
C VAL A 86 -2.23 1.72 6.36
N ASP A 87 -2.98 2.55 7.07
CA ASP A 87 -2.72 3.98 7.15
C ASP A 87 -1.44 4.30 7.93
N GLN A 88 -1.21 3.64 9.06
CA GLN A 88 0.04 3.80 9.81
C GLN A 88 1.25 3.33 9.01
N CYS A 89 1.11 2.28 8.20
CA CYS A 89 2.20 1.81 7.36
C CYS A 89 2.52 2.76 6.20
N LYS A 90 1.52 3.43 5.61
CA LYS A 90 1.75 4.51 4.63
C LYS A 90 2.57 5.66 5.23
N LEU A 91 2.35 5.98 6.50
CA LEU A 91 3.08 7.03 7.21
C LEU A 91 4.49 6.60 7.65
N LYS A 92 4.72 5.30 7.85
CA LYS A 92 5.95 4.76 8.46
C LYS A 92 6.48 3.54 7.68
N PRO A 93 6.84 3.68 6.39
CA PRO A 93 7.17 2.54 5.52
C PRO A 93 8.38 1.71 6.01
N THR A 94 9.30 2.31 6.77
CA THR A 94 10.49 1.62 7.30
C THR A 94 10.27 0.93 8.64
N GLU A 95 9.16 1.21 9.33
CA GLU A 95 8.85 0.63 10.65
C GLU A 95 8.49 -0.85 10.55
N LYS A 96 8.73 -1.60 11.62
CA LYS A 96 8.37 -3.02 11.69
C LYS A 96 6.86 -3.20 11.71
N LEU A 97 6.35 -4.06 10.82
CA LEU A 97 4.92 -4.34 10.70
C LEU A 97 4.30 -4.81 12.03
N MET A 98 4.98 -5.71 12.75
CA MET A 98 4.52 -6.21 14.05
C MET A 98 4.36 -5.11 15.10
N LYS A 99 5.21 -4.08 15.07
CA LYS A 99 5.11 -2.95 15.99
C LYS A 99 3.86 -2.13 15.68
N ILE A 100 3.59 -1.87 14.41
CA ILE A 100 2.37 -1.18 13.97
C ILE A 100 1.10 -1.96 14.35
N MET A 101 1.06 -3.28 14.08
CA MET A 101 -0.10 -4.10 14.45
C MET A 101 -0.32 -4.13 15.97
N LYS A 102 0.74 -4.26 16.77
CA LYS A 102 0.63 -4.21 18.23
C LYS A 102 0.09 -2.85 18.70
N SER A 103 0.59 -1.74 18.14
CA SER A 103 0.08 -0.40 18.46
C SER A 103 -1.38 -0.23 18.06
N ALA A 104 -1.78 -0.70 16.88
CA ALA A 104 -3.16 -0.60 16.39
C ALA A 104 -4.16 -1.33 17.30
N LYS A 105 -3.80 -2.54 17.78
CA LYS A 105 -4.58 -3.29 18.77
C LYS A 105 -4.78 -2.55 20.08
N MET A 106 -3.70 -2.03 20.65
CA MET A 106 -3.75 -1.26 21.90
C MET A 106 -4.64 -0.02 21.76
N THR A 107 -4.62 0.67 20.61
CA THR A 107 -5.47 1.84 20.35
C THR A 107 -6.93 1.46 20.11
N ALA A 108 -7.20 0.30 19.51
CA ALA A 108 -8.56 -0.21 19.27
C ALA A 108 -9.21 -0.85 20.51
N GLY A 109 -8.44 -1.02 21.60
CA GLY A 109 -8.92 -1.68 22.82
C GLY A 109 -9.11 -3.18 22.65
N HIS A 110 -8.26 -3.82 21.85
CA HIS A 110 -8.29 -5.24 21.50
C HIS A 110 -6.98 -5.93 21.88
#